data_AF-A0A352WWH7-F1
#
_entry.id   AF-A0A352WWH7-F1
#
_cell.length_a   1.000
_cell.length_b   1.000
_cell.length_c   1.000
_cell.angle_alpha   90.00
_cell.angle_beta   90.00
_cell.angle_gamma   90.00
#
_symmetry.space_group_name_H-M   'P 1'
#
loop_
_entity.id
_entity.type
_entity.pdbx_description
1 polymer ?
#
loop_
_entity_poly.entity_id
_entity_poly.type
_entity_poly.pdbx_seq_one_letter_code
_entity_poly.pdbx_strand_id
1 'polypeptide(L)'
;KDLVETLAKHAGVPVWNGLTNEFHPTQILADLLTIREQFGTLQGIKLVYMGDARYNMGNSLMVGCAKMGMHFVACAPRKYFPDEHLIATSRQIAKGTGAVL
;
A
#
# COMPACT_ATOMS: atom_id res chain seq x y z
N LYS A 1 18.99 -4.80 4.88
CA LYS A 1 18.44 -3.73 5.74
C LYS A 1 18.23 -2.53 4.85
N ASP A 2 17.02 -2.01 4.81
CA ASP A 2 16.66 -0.95 3.88
C ASP A 2 17.38 0.36 4.28
N LEU A 3 17.78 1.15 3.28
CA LEU A 3 18.56 2.39 3.44
C LEU A 3 17.79 3.38 4.34
N VAL A 4 16.48 3.49 4.12
CA VAL A 4 15.61 4.40 4.89
C VAL A 4 15.47 3.98 6.35
N GLU A 5 15.42 2.68 6.64
CA GLU A 5 15.40 2.15 8.01
C GLU A 5 16.72 2.42 8.74
N THR A 6 17.84 2.28 8.04
CA THR A 6 19.16 2.57 8.58
C THR A 6 19.29 4.06 8.89
N LEU A 7 18.83 4.93 7.98
CA LEU A 7 18.78 6.37 8.21
C LEU A 7 17.90 6.70 9.43
N ALA A 8 16.69 6.16 9.50
CA ALA A 8 15.78 6.37 10.64
C ALA A 8 16.41 5.93 11.98
N LYS A 9 17.16 4.83 11.98
CA LYS A 9 17.84 4.34 13.19
C LYS A 9 18.93 5.29 13.70
N HIS A 10 19.62 6.00 12.81
CA HIS A 10 20.84 6.75 13.14
C HIS A 10 20.70 8.28 13.10
N ALA A 11 19.66 8.83 12.45
CA ALA A 11 19.54 10.27 12.24
C ALA A 11 19.24 11.10 13.49
N GLY A 12 18.60 10.51 14.52
CA GLY A 12 18.17 11.24 15.73
C GLY A 12 17.01 12.23 15.52
N VAL A 13 16.42 12.25 14.32
CA VAL A 13 15.27 13.07 13.94
C VAL A 13 14.26 12.23 13.15
N PRO A 14 12.99 12.67 13.01
CA PRO A 14 12.03 11.99 12.15
C PRO A 14 12.54 11.85 10.71
N VAL A 15 12.34 10.66 10.13
CA VAL A 15 12.68 10.35 8.73
C VAL A 15 11.42 9.93 8.00
N TRP A 16 11.17 10.57 6.86
CA TRP A 16 10.02 10.27 6.01
C TRP A 16 10.47 9.54 4.75
N ASN A 17 9.87 8.38 4.47
CA ASN A 17 10.12 7.65 3.24
C ASN A 17 9.43 8.34 2.06
N GLY A 18 10.22 9.05 1.25
CA GLY A 18 9.76 9.63 -0.01
C GLY A 18 9.49 8.58 -1.08
N LEU A 19 10.34 7.55 -1.18
CA LEU A 19 10.24 6.40 -2.10
C LEU A 19 11.36 5.39 -1.79
N THR A 20 11.05 4.09 -1.76
CA THR A 20 12.00 2.98 -1.86
C THR A 20 11.56 2.00 -2.97
N ASN A 21 12.30 0.91 -3.17
CA ASN A 21 11.89 -0.16 -4.09
C ASN A 21 10.62 -0.85 -3.58
N GLU A 22 10.47 -0.92 -2.26
CA GLU A 22 9.44 -1.67 -1.56
C GLU A 22 8.18 -0.83 -1.32
N PHE A 23 8.31 0.48 -1.05
CA PHE A 23 7.17 1.34 -0.67
C PHE A 23 7.28 2.79 -1.16
N HIS A 24 6.11 3.41 -1.38
CA HIS A 24 5.94 4.84 -1.69
C HIS A 24 4.77 5.41 -0.87
N PRO A 25 4.92 5.56 0.46
CA PRO A 25 3.78 5.84 1.35
C PRO A 25 3.18 7.23 1.13
N THR A 26 3.98 8.21 0.75
CA THR A 26 3.53 9.59 0.48
C THR A 26 2.58 9.66 -0.71
N GLN A 27 2.86 8.91 -1.79
CA GLN A 27 1.96 8.83 -2.95
C GLN A 27 0.61 8.25 -2.56
N ILE A 28 0.58 7.21 -1.72
CA ILE A 28 -0.70 6.59 -1.29
C ILE A 28 -1.55 7.56 -0.48
N LEU A 29 -0.95 8.42 0.34
CA LEU A 29 -1.71 9.47 1.03
C LEU A 29 -2.40 10.42 0.05
N ALA A 30 -1.72 10.80 -1.03
CA ALA A 30 -2.30 11.61 -2.09
C ALA A 30 -3.41 10.84 -2.84
N ASP A 31 -3.17 9.59 -3.21
CA ASP A 31 -4.15 8.76 -3.92
C ASP A 31 -5.44 8.57 -3.09
N LEU A 32 -5.30 8.28 -1.80
CA LEU A 32 -6.43 8.15 -0.88
C LEU A 32 -7.19 9.47 -0.71
N LEU A 33 -6.48 10.61 -0.66
CA LEU A 33 -7.14 11.92 -0.66
C LEU A 33 -7.97 12.10 -1.92
N THR A 34 -7.40 11.84 -3.10
CA THR A 34 -8.09 11.96 -4.39
C THR A 34 -9.32 11.07 -4.45
N ILE A 35 -9.22 9.80 -4.05
CA ILE A 35 -10.37 8.88 -4.05
C ILE A 35 -11.45 9.39 -3.10
N ARG A 36 -11.09 9.85 -1.91
CA ARG A 36 -12.07 10.43 -0.97
C ARG A 36 -12.72 11.68 -1.53
N GLU A 37 -11.99 12.55 -2.23
CA GLU A 37 -12.55 13.74 -2.87
C GLU A 37 -13.54 13.39 -3.99
N GLN A 38 -13.26 12.33 -4.76
CA GLN A 38 -14.13 11.91 -5.87
C GLN A 38 -15.36 11.11 -5.42
N PHE A 39 -15.24 10.29 -4.37
CA PHE A 39 -16.30 9.36 -3.96
C PHE A 39 -16.93 9.67 -2.59
N GLY A 40 -16.40 10.64 -1.84
CA GLY A 40 -16.87 11.01 -0.50
C GLY A 40 -16.51 10.02 0.61
N THR A 41 -16.05 8.81 0.26
CA THR A 41 -15.65 7.75 1.20
C THR A 41 -14.52 6.91 0.61
N LEU A 42 -13.84 6.16 1.48
CA LEU A 42 -12.87 5.14 1.09
C LEU A 42 -13.42 3.73 1.34
N GLN A 43 -14.13 3.54 2.46
CA GLN A 43 -14.66 2.24 2.86
C GLN A 43 -15.49 1.59 1.74
N GLY A 44 -15.16 0.35 1.38
CA GLY A 44 -15.88 -0.44 0.36
C GLY A 44 -15.56 -0.09 -1.10
N ILE A 45 -14.77 0.96 -1.38
CA ILE A 45 -14.34 1.28 -2.74
C ILE A 45 -13.38 0.21 -3.25
N LYS A 46 -13.55 -0.22 -4.50
CA LYS A 46 -12.68 -1.19 -5.17
C LYS A 46 -11.63 -0.48 -6.04
N LEU A 47 -10.36 -0.63 -5.68
CA LEU A 47 -9.21 -0.15 -6.43
C LEU A 47 -8.58 -1.33 -7.20
N VAL A 48 -8.44 -1.17 -8.51
CA VAL A 48 -7.76 -2.15 -9.38
C VAL A 48 -6.45 -1.54 -9.88
N TYR A 49 -5.32 -2.15 -9.50
CA TYR A 49 -4.01 -1.77 -10.01
C TYR A 49 -3.61 -2.71 -11.14
N MET A 50 -3.31 -2.16 -12.32
CA MET A 50 -2.92 -2.91 -13.52
C MET A 50 -1.44 -2.68 -13.80
N GLY A 51 -0.66 -3.76 -13.93
CA GLY A 51 0.77 -3.67 -14.25
C GLY A 51 1.67 -4.53 -13.36
N ASP A 52 2.84 -4.00 -12.98
CA ASP A 52 3.78 -4.69 -12.09
C ASP A 52 3.47 -4.37 -10.62
N ALA A 53 2.84 -5.31 -9.91
CA ALA A 53 2.38 -5.13 -8.54
C ALA A 53 3.39 -5.60 -7.47
N ARG A 54 4.61 -5.99 -7.85
CA ARG A 54 5.63 -6.51 -6.90
C ARG A 54 6.26 -5.48 -5.98
N TYR A 55 6.36 -4.26 -6.47
CA TYR A 55 7.22 -3.24 -5.90
C TYR A 55 6.38 -2.14 -5.22
N ASN A 56 7.02 -1.02 -4.97
CA ASN A 56 6.49 0.16 -4.27
C ASN A 56 5.01 0.44 -4.48
N MET A 57 4.52 0.59 -5.71
CA MET A 57 3.13 0.97 -5.95
C MET A 57 2.15 -0.16 -5.59
N GLY A 58 2.36 -1.37 -6.09
CA GLY A 58 1.48 -2.51 -5.79
C GLY A 58 1.43 -2.82 -4.29
N ASN A 59 2.59 -2.81 -3.63
CA ASN A 59 2.70 -3.03 -2.19
C ASN A 59 1.99 -1.92 -1.39
N SER A 60 2.27 -0.65 -1.73
CA SER A 60 1.76 0.48 -0.96
C SER A 60 0.25 0.68 -1.15
N LEU A 61 -0.27 0.50 -2.37
CA LEU A 61 -1.71 0.54 -2.64
C LEU A 61 -2.46 -0.58 -1.90
N MET A 62 -1.91 -1.81 -1.91
CA MET A 62 -2.51 -2.93 -1.18
C MET A 62 -2.60 -2.63 0.33
N VAL A 63 -1.51 -2.15 0.93
CA VAL A 63 -1.47 -1.80 2.36
C VAL A 63 -2.43 -0.64 2.66
N GLY A 64 -2.44 0.40 1.82
CA GLY A 64 -3.37 1.52 1.95
C GLY A 64 -4.82 1.07 1.90
N CYS A 65 -5.17 0.22 0.93
CA CYS A 65 -6.52 -0.33 0.82
C CYS A 65 -6.90 -1.17 2.05
N ALA A 66 -6.00 -2.04 2.51
CA ALA A 66 -6.20 -2.86 3.70
C ALA A 66 -6.49 -2.00 4.94
N LYS A 67 -5.74 -0.90 5.12
CA LYS A 67 -5.89 0.02 6.26
C LYS A 67 -7.16 0.86 6.21
N MET A 68 -7.63 1.22 5.01
CA MET A 68 -8.77 2.12 4.82
C MET A 68 -10.10 1.39 4.52
N GLY A 69 -10.12 0.05 4.60
CA GLY A 69 -11.33 -0.73 4.34
C GLY A 69 -11.74 -0.76 2.87
N MET A 70 -10.80 -0.53 1.95
CA MET A 70 -11.02 -0.60 0.51
C MET A 70 -10.74 -2.01 -0.01
N HIS A 71 -11.34 -2.38 -1.14
CA HIS A 71 -11.02 -3.62 -1.83
C HIS A 71 -9.87 -3.39 -2.82
N PHE A 72 -8.85 -4.23 -2.81
CA PHE A 72 -7.70 -4.13 -3.71
C PHE A 72 -7.68 -5.31 -4.68
N VAL A 73 -7.35 -5.04 -5.94
CA VAL A 73 -7.09 -6.08 -6.94
C VAL A 73 -5.78 -5.75 -7.65
N ALA A 74 -4.80 -6.65 -7.54
CA ALA A 74 -3.62 -6.65 -8.39
C ALA A 74 -3.93 -7.41 -9.69
N CYS A 75 -4.22 -6.67 -10.76
CA CYS A 75 -4.38 -7.21 -12.10
C CYS A 75 -3.00 -7.24 -12.79
N ALA A 76 -2.28 -8.33 -12.55
CA ALA A 76 -0.89 -8.49 -12.99
C ALA A 76 -0.62 -9.93 -13.47
N PRO A 77 0.41 -10.17 -14.29
CA PRO A 77 0.96 -11.51 -14.46
C PRO A 77 1.39 -12.08 -13.11
N ARG A 78 1.22 -13.39 -12.87
CA ARG A 78 1.53 -14.01 -11.56
C ARG A 78 2.97 -13.74 -11.08
N LYS A 79 3.94 -13.71 -12.00
CA LYS A 79 5.34 -13.36 -11.69
C LYS A 79 5.53 -11.93 -11.17
N TYR A 80 4.50 -11.09 -11.27
CA TYR A 80 4.44 -9.68 -10.89
C TYR A 80 3.46 -9.40 -9.74
N PHE A 81 3.08 -10.42 -8.96
CA PHE A 81 2.27 -10.25 -7.76
C PHE A 81 3.07 -9.67 -6.59
N PRO A 82 2.41 -8.98 -5.62
CA PRO A 82 3.04 -8.60 -4.37
C PRO A 82 3.60 -9.81 -3.62
N ASP A 83 4.55 -9.56 -2.73
CA ASP A 83 5.13 -10.60 -1.88
C ASP A 83 4.06 -11.31 -1.01
N GLU A 84 4.13 -12.63 -0.92
CA GLU A 84 3.10 -13.45 -0.24
C GLU A 84 3.00 -13.14 1.26
N HIS A 85 4.11 -12.82 1.92
CA HIS A 85 4.10 -12.44 3.34
C HIS A 85 3.42 -11.08 3.52
N LEU A 86 3.66 -10.13 2.61
CA LEU A 86 2.95 -8.85 2.64
C LEU A 86 1.44 -9.04 2.39
N ILE A 87 1.05 -9.91 1.45
CA ILE A 87 -0.36 -10.25 1.21
C ILE A 87 -0.99 -10.82 2.48
N ALA A 88 -0.34 -11.77 3.15
CA ALA A 88 -0.85 -12.37 4.38
C ALA A 88 -1.01 -11.32 5.50
N THR A 89 -0.04 -10.42 5.66
CA THR A 89 -0.08 -9.33 6.63
C THR A 89 -1.23 -8.36 6.34
N SER A 90 -1.37 -7.93 5.09
CA SER A 90 -2.45 -7.03 4.67
C SER A 90 -3.82 -7.68 4.82
N ARG A 91 -3.96 -8.99 4.55
CA ARG A 91 -5.21 -9.73 4.79
C ARG A 91 -5.56 -9.79 6.27
N GLN A 92 -4.58 -9.89 7.17
CA GLN A 92 -4.85 -9.84 8.60
C GLN A 92 -5.34 -8.46 9.04
N ILE A 93 -4.78 -7.38 8.50
CA ILE A 93 -5.27 -6.02 8.71
C ILE A 93 -6.71 -5.88 8.17
N ALA A 94 -6.96 -6.41 6.98
CA ALA A 94 -8.25 -6.31 6.30
C ALA A 94 -9.41 -6.91 7.11
N LYS A 95 -9.18 -7.92 7.94
CA LYS A 95 -10.20 -8.48 8.85
C LYS A 95 -10.78 -7.44 9.81
N GLY A 96 -9.96 -6.47 10.25
CA GLY A 96 -10.39 -5.41 11.15
C GLY A 96 -11.08 -4.25 10.45
N THR A 97 -10.93 -4.13 9.13
CA THR A 97 -11.42 -2.99 8.35
C THR A 97 -12.52 -3.35 7.34
N GLY A 98 -12.76 -4.64 7.09
CA GLY A 98 -13.70 -5.10 6.05
C GLY A 98 -13.16 -5.01 4.61
N ALA A 99 -11.87 -4.71 4.44
CA ALA A 99 -11.21 -4.75 3.13
C ALA A 99 -11.17 -6.18 2.54
N VAL A 100 -11.01 -6.27 1.21
CA VAL A 100 -10.89 -7.55 0.46
C VAL A 100 -9.68 -7.44 -0.45
N LEU A 101 -8.74 -8.39 -0.37
CA LEU A 101 -7.44 -8.37 -1.06
C LEU A 101 -7.11 -9.70 -1.76
#